data_AF-A0A120KY44-F1
#
_entry.id   AF-A0A120KY44-F1
#
_cell.length_a   1.000
_cell.length_b   1.000
_cell.length_c   1.000
_cell.angle_alpha   90.00
_cell.angle_beta   90.00
_cell.angle_gamma   90.00
#
_symmetry.space_group_name_H-M   'P 1'
#
loop_
_entity.id
_entity.type
_entity.pdbx_description
1 polymer ?
#
loop_
_entity_poly.entity_id
_entity_poly.type
_entity_poly.pdbx_seq_one_letter_code
_entity_poly.pdbx_strand_id
1 'polypeptide(L)'
;MTYRFKQAHIGCSIALLATLAACTITPPPSALETPKPAAAVAGATLDQYKVRVAQHIFERNPSLVLKGTPQAMLRSLVVVAYTVDRNGRVIRSSVYRTNGDDEAEATALASLRRASPLPAPPTRLLDGNGHLDLFEGWLFNDNGQFQLRSAHSPQATTID
;
A
#
# COMPACT_ATOMS: atom_id res chain seq x y z
N MET A 1 -18.47 47.43 -33.18
CA MET A 1 -17.76 47.76 -31.93
C MET A 1 -16.30 48.01 -32.29
N THR A 2 -15.95 49.24 -32.64
CA THR A 2 -14.59 49.60 -33.09
C THR A 2 -14.28 50.98 -32.58
N TYR A 3 -13.38 51.09 -31.61
CA TYR A 3 -12.68 52.33 -31.30
C TYR A 3 -11.26 52.00 -30.83
N ARG A 4 -10.28 52.33 -31.68
CA ARG A 4 -8.89 52.61 -31.30
C ARG A 4 -8.76 54.13 -31.12
N PHE A 5 -8.26 54.59 -29.98
CA PHE A 5 -7.75 55.94 -29.75
C PHE A 5 -6.55 55.79 -28.79
N LYS A 6 -5.32 55.88 -29.31
CA LYS A 6 -4.44 57.07 -29.37
C LYS A 6 -3.73 57.36 -28.04
N GLN A 7 -2.41 57.37 -28.16
CA GLN A 7 -1.38 57.51 -27.15
C GLN A 7 -1.01 58.99 -26.93
N ALA A 8 -0.31 59.23 -25.80
CA ALA A 8 0.65 60.31 -25.50
C ALA A 8 0.11 61.43 -24.56
N HIS A 9 0.83 61.98 -23.58
CA HIS A 9 2.29 62.19 -23.37
C HIS A 9 2.63 62.52 -21.88
N ILE A 10 3.94 62.54 -21.57
CA ILE A 10 4.64 63.23 -20.44
C ILE A 10 4.53 62.50 -19.08
N GLY A 11 5.57 61.99 -18.43
CA GLY A 11 7.00 62.29 -18.45
C GLY A 11 7.41 62.77 -17.05
N CYS A 12 8.15 61.99 -16.27
CA CYS A 12 9.15 62.49 -15.31
C CYS A 12 9.92 61.32 -14.68
N SER A 13 11.24 61.45 -14.73
CA SER A 13 12.26 60.56 -14.19
C SER A 13 12.30 60.58 -12.66
N ILE A 14 12.73 59.49 -12.03
CA ILE A 14 13.95 59.38 -11.20
C ILE A 14 13.90 58.06 -10.41
N ALA A 15 15.01 57.34 -10.52
CA ALA A 15 15.27 56.04 -9.93
C ALA A 15 15.46 56.08 -8.40
N LEU A 16 15.15 54.96 -7.74
CA LEU A 16 15.83 54.58 -6.51
C LEU A 16 15.98 53.05 -6.42
N LEU A 17 17.26 52.63 -6.49
CA LEU A 17 17.96 51.53 -5.78
C LEU A 17 17.15 50.79 -4.68
N ALA A 18 17.32 49.52 -4.31
CA ALA A 18 18.26 48.45 -4.63
C ALA A 18 17.85 47.17 -3.83
N THR A 19 18.30 46.01 -4.33
CA THR A 19 18.73 44.79 -3.58
C THR A 19 17.76 43.89 -2.78
N LEU A 20 17.70 42.63 -3.28
CA LEU A 20 17.88 41.34 -2.57
C LEU A 20 17.00 41.01 -1.35
N ALA A 21 16.11 40.04 -1.52
CA ALA A 21 16.16 38.77 -0.77
C ALA A 21 15.13 37.80 -1.33
N ALA A 22 15.60 36.83 -2.11
CA ALA A 22 14.86 35.60 -2.32
C ALA A 22 14.79 34.87 -0.97
N CYS A 23 13.65 34.92 -0.30
CA CYS A 23 13.37 34.04 0.82
C CYS A 23 13.03 32.64 0.27
N THR A 24 14.03 31.97 -0.30
CA THR A 24 14.00 30.51 -0.42
C THR A 24 14.21 29.98 0.99
N ILE A 25 13.10 29.83 1.72
CA ILE A 25 13.07 29.00 2.93
C ILE A 25 13.24 27.57 2.41
N THR A 26 14.48 27.14 2.25
CA THR A 26 14.82 25.73 2.09
C THR A 26 14.63 25.10 3.47
N PRO A 27 13.56 24.32 3.72
CA PRO A 27 13.51 23.54 4.95
C PRO A 27 14.78 22.68 5.01
N PRO A 28 15.40 22.52 6.19
CA PRO A 28 16.56 21.67 6.32
C PRO A 28 16.21 20.28 5.77
N PRO A 29 17.13 19.61 5.05
CA PRO A 29 16.89 18.24 4.63
C PRO A 29 16.64 17.43 5.90
N SER A 30 15.42 16.93 6.09
CA SER A 30 15.11 15.98 7.15
C SER A 30 16.17 14.89 7.08
N ALA A 31 17.02 14.84 8.11
CA ALA A 31 17.92 13.73 8.29
C ALA A 31 17.08 12.45 8.18
N LEU A 32 17.50 11.55 7.30
CA LEU A 32 16.93 10.22 7.17
C LEU A 32 17.11 9.54 8.54
N GLU A 33 16.13 9.67 9.42
CA GLU A 33 16.15 9.02 10.73
C GLU A 33 16.17 7.51 10.48
N THR A 34 17.31 6.89 10.80
CA THR A 34 17.49 5.44 10.75
C THR A 34 16.37 4.80 11.60
N PRO A 35 15.64 3.79 11.10
CA PRO A 35 14.53 3.22 11.84
C PRO A 35 14.97 2.79 13.25
N LYS A 36 14.28 3.28 14.28
CA LYS A 36 14.51 2.86 15.67
C LYS A 36 14.42 1.33 15.76
N PRO A 37 15.32 0.63 16.48
CA PRO A 37 15.38 -0.84 16.52
C PRO A 37 14.05 -1.53 16.83
N ALA A 38 13.21 -0.94 17.69
CA ALA A 38 11.89 -1.48 18.02
C ALA A 38 10.91 -1.47 16.82
N ALA A 39 10.96 -0.44 15.97
CA ALA A 39 10.12 -0.34 14.78
C ALA A 39 10.56 -1.35 13.70
N ALA A 40 11.88 -1.53 13.53
CA ALA A 40 12.42 -2.54 12.63
C ALA A 40 12.01 -3.96 13.05
N VAL A 41 12.12 -4.27 14.35
CA VAL A 41 11.69 -5.56 14.91
C VAL A 41 10.18 -5.74 14.72
N ALA A 42 9.36 -4.70 14.95
CA ALA A 42 7.91 -4.72 14.70
C ALA A 42 7.57 -5.06 13.24
N GLY A 43 8.25 -4.41 12.28
CA GLY A 43 8.13 -4.70 10.85
C GLY A 43 8.43 -6.16 10.53
N ALA A 44 9.60 -6.68 10.94
CA ALA A 44 9.99 -8.07 10.66
C ALA A 44 8.96 -9.10 11.21
N THR A 45 8.41 -8.86 12.39
CA THR A 45 7.36 -9.74 12.95
C THR A 45 6.03 -9.62 12.21
N LEU A 46 5.68 -8.43 11.74
CA LEU A 46 4.50 -8.24 10.89
C LEU A 46 4.64 -9.03 9.59
N ASP A 47 5.81 -8.97 8.94
CA ASP A 47 6.03 -9.64 7.67
C ASP A 47 6.00 -11.17 7.80
N GLN A 48 6.65 -11.71 8.83
CA GLN A 48 6.56 -13.14 9.16
C GLN A 48 5.11 -13.57 9.42
N TYR A 49 4.32 -12.73 10.09
CA TYR A 49 2.92 -13.02 10.32
C TYR A 49 2.12 -13.04 9.01
N LYS A 50 2.34 -12.08 8.11
CA LYS A 50 1.69 -12.04 6.79
C LYS A 50 2.01 -13.27 5.94
N VAL A 51 3.26 -13.76 5.97
CA VAL A 51 3.65 -15.01 5.29
C VAL A 51 2.85 -16.20 5.82
N ARG A 52 2.72 -16.35 7.15
CA ARG A 52 1.91 -17.43 7.74
C ARG A 52 0.43 -17.32 7.38
N VAL A 53 -0.11 -16.11 7.36
CA VAL A 53 -1.50 -15.86 6.91
C VAL A 53 -1.66 -16.26 5.44
N ALA A 54 -0.71 -15.92 4.57
CA ALA A 54 -0.77 -16.28 3.16
C ALA A 54 -0.73 -17.80 2.94
N GLN A 55 0.15 -18.51 3.64
CA GLN A 55 0.20 -19.97 3.62
C GLN A 55 -1.14 -20.57 4.04
N HIS A 56 -1.72 -20.10 5.14
CA HIS A 56 -3.02 -20.54 5.61
C HIS A 56 -4.14 -20.26 4.60
N ILE A 57 -4.15 -19.09 3.95
CA ILE A 57 -5.13 -18.81 2.89
C ILE A 57 -4.98 -19.82 1.74
N PHE A 58 -3.77 -20.19 1.34
CA PHE A 58 -3.57 -21.20 0.29
C PHE A 58 -4.06 -22.58 0.71
N GLU A 59 -3.76 -23.03 1.93
CA GLU A 59 -4.23 -24.30 2.48
C GLU A 59 -5.76 -24.41 2.49
N ARG A 60 -6.44 -23.29 2.74
CA ARG A 60 -7.90 -23.20 2.78
C ARG A 60 -8.53 -23.01 1.39
N ASN A 61 -7.74 -22.79 0.35
CA ASN A 61 -8.19 -22.50 -1.01
C ASN A 61 -7.39 -23.27 -2.10
N PRO A 62 -7.20 -24.59 -1.99
CA PRO A 62 -6.19 -25.33 -2.76
C PRO A 62 -6.41 -25.36 -4.29
N SER A 63 -7.63 -25.11 -4.77
CA SER A 63 -7.97 -25.05 -6.21
C SER A 63 -7.69 -23.68 -6.85
N LEU A 64 -7.60 -22.61 -6.04
CA LEU A 64 -7.45 -21.23 -6.51
C LEU A 64 -5.99 -20.77 -6.50
N VAL A 65 -5.06 -21.61 -6.04
CA VAL A 65 -3.63 -21.31 -6.01
C VAL A 65 -3.01 -21.63 -7.36
N LEU A 66 -2.24 -20.69 -7.92
CA LEU A 66 -1.45 -20.97 -9.12
C LEU A 66 -0.42 -22.06 -8.81
N LYS A 67 -0.50 -23.20 -9.49
CA LYS A 67 0.47 -24.28 -9.43
C LYS A 67 1.17 -24.38 -10.78
N GLY A 68 2.49 -24.16 -10.83
CA GLY A 68 3.28 -24.29 -12.04
C GLY A 68 3.97 -23.00 -12.48
N THR A 69 4.17 -22.84 -13.79
CA THR A 69 4.98 -21.77 -14.37
C THR A 69 4.35 -20.39 -14.11
N PRO A 70 5.12 -19.41 -13.60
CA PRO A 70 4.66 -18.03 -13.50
C PRO A 70 4.16 -17.52 -14.85
N GLN A 71 2.95 -16.98 -14.89
CA GLN A 71 2.43 -16.34 -16.10
C GLN A 71 3.02 -14.93 -16.23
N ALA A 72 3.35 -14.54 -17.47
CA ALA A 72 4.04 -13.28 -17.75
C ALA A 72 3.17 -12.04 -17.52
N MET A 73 1.84 -12.19 -17.53
CA MET A 73 0.89 -11.10 -17.35
C MET A 73 -0.10 -11.43 -16.25
N LEU A 74 -0.34 -10.45 -15.39
CA LEU A 74 -1.39 -10.49 -14.38
C LEU A 74 -2.69 -9.92 -14.98
N ARG A 75 -3.80 -10.64 -14.79
CA ARG A 75 -5.15 -10.18 -15.14
C ARG A 75 -5.59 -9.05 -14.21
N SER A 76 -5.39 -9.25 -12.90
CA SER A 76 -5.85 -8.32 -11.88
C SER A 76 -4.96 -8.36 -10.63
N LEU A 77 -4.83 -7.20 -9.97
CA LEU A 77 -4.30 -7.08 -8.62
C LEU A 77 -5.41 -6.51 -7.74
N VAL A 78 -5.89 -7.32 -6.81
CA VAL A 78 -6.87 -6.91 -5.80
C VAL A 78 -6.16 -6.78 -4.47
N VAL A 79 -6.12 -5.57 -3.92
CA VAL A 79 -5.63 -5.31 -2.56
C VAL A 79 -6.83 -5.32 -1.63
N VAL A 80 -6.83 -6.22 -0.65
CA VAL A 80 -7.87 -6.29 0.38
C VAL A 80 -7.33 -5.69 1.68
N ALA A 81 -8.09 -4.77 2.26
CA ALA A 81 -7.90 -4.32 3.63
C ALA A 81 -8.76 -5.18 4.55
N TYR A 82 -8.19 -5.67 5.66
CA TYR A 82 -8.93 -6.50 6.61
C TYR A 82 -8.41 -6.34 8.03
N THR A 83 -9.30 -6.55 8.99
CA THR A 83 -9.02 -6.47 10.42
C THR A 83 -9.16 -7.85 11.04
N VAL A 84 -8.17 -8.24 11.83
CA VAL A 84 -8.12 -9.53 12.53
C VAL A 84 -8.15 -9.31 14.04
N ASP A 85 -8.97 -10.07 14.76
CA ASP A 85 -8.96 -10.05 16.22
C ASP A 85 -7.83 -10.91 16.82
N ARG A 86 -7.65 -10.84 18.15
CA ARG A 86 -6.66 -11.64 18.90
C ARG A 86 -6.77 -13.16 18.70
N ASN A 87 -7.93 -13.67 18.27
CA ASN A 87 -8.19 -15.09 18.04
C ASN A 87 -8.00 -15.47 16.56
N GLY A 88 -7.54 -14.54 15.71
CA GLY A 88 -7.38 -14.78 14.28
C GLY A 88 -8.66 -14.61 13.46
N ARG A 89 -9.78 -14.19 14.06
CA ARG A 89 -11.03 -14.02 13.31
C ARG A 89 -10.95 -12.77 12.45
N VAL A 90 -11.27 -12.90 11.16
CA VAL A 90 -11.47 -11.74 10.29
C VAL A 90 -12.80 -11.09 10.67
N ILE A 91 -12.73 -9.89 11.25
CA ILE A 91 -13.91 -9.14 11.73
C ILE A 91 -14.35 -8.03 10.77
N ARG A 92 -13.47 -7.62 9.85
CA ARG A 92 -13.76 -6.68 8.77
C ARG A 92 -12.92 -7.02 7.54
N SER A 93 -13.48 -6.85 6.35
CA SER A 93 -12.76 -7.01 5.09
C SER A 93 -13.40 -6.16 3.99
N SER A 94 -12.60 -5.49 3.17
CA SER A 94 -13.06 -4.71 2.02
C SER A 94 -11.97 -4.61 0.95
N VAL A 95 -12.36 -4.49 -0.32
CA VAL A 95 -11.42 -4.14 -1.39
C VAL A 95 -10.91 -2.71 -1.16
N TYR A 96 -9.59 -2.54 -1.17
CA TYR A 96 -8.90 -1.25 -1.05
C TYR A 96 -8.46 -0.73 -2.42
N ARG A 97 -7.95 -1.60 -3.28
CA ARG A 97 -7.51 -1.25 -4.64
C ARG A 97 -7.77 -2.42 -5.59
N THR A 98 -8.14 -2.10 -6.83
CA THR A 98 -8.51 -3.05 -7.88
C THR A 98 -8.47 -2.33 -9.23
N ASN A 99 -8.49 -3.07 -10.33
CA ASN A 99 -8.73 -2.56 -11.68
C ASN A 99 -10.21 -2.68 -12.12
N GLY A 100 -11.12 -3.07 -11.21
CA GLY A 100 -12.56 -3.22 -11.49
C GLY A 100 -12.95 -4.59 -12.02
N ASP A 101 -12.17 -5.62 -11.68
CA ASP A 101 -12.49 -7.01 -12.02
C ASP A 101 -13.35 -7.63 -10.90
N ASP A 102 -14.68 -7.57 -11.09
CA ASP A 102 -15.65 -8.01 -10.09
C ASP A 102 -15.47 -9.48 -9.67
N GLU A 103 -15.07 -10.36 -10.60
CA GLU A 103 -14.84 -11.78 -10.32
C GLU A 103 -13.60 -11.96 -9.43
N ALA A 104 -12.52 -11.25 -9.74
CA ALA A 104 -11.29 -11.27 -8.94
C ALA A 104 -11.54 -10.70 -7.54
N GLU A 105 -12.30 -9.60 -7.43
CA GLU A 105 -12.67 -8.98 -6.16
C GLU A 105 -13.51 -9.90 -5.28
N ALA A 106 -14.55 -10.51 -5.85
CA ALA A 106 -15.39 -11.48 -5.17
C ALA A 106 -14.57 -12.69 -4.70
N THR A 107 -13.68 -13.19 -5.56
CA THR A 107 -12.82 -14.34 -5.26
C THR A 107 -11.82 -14.03 -4.15
N ALA A 108 -11.19 -12.85 -4.15
CA ALA A 108 -10.27 -12.42 -3.11
C ALA A 108 -10.97 -12.38 -1.74
N LEU A 109 -12.09 -11.67 -1.65
CA LEU A 109 -12.87 -11.57 -0.41
C LEU A 109 -13.40 -12.93 0.06
N ALA A 110 -13.89 -13.77 -0.86
CA ALA A 110 -14.39 -15.11 -0.51
C ALA A 110 -13.28 -16.03 0.00
N SER A 111 -12.09 -15.99 -0.63
CA SER A 111 -10.94 -16.80 -0.22
C SER A 111 -10.44 -16.43 1.19
N LEU A 112 -10.41 -15.13 1.52
CA LEU A 112 -10.07 -14.64 2.86
C LEU A 112 -11.13 -15.07 3.89
N ARG A 113 -12.42 -14.90 3.58
CA ARG A 113 -13.51 -15.33 4.48
C ARG A 113 -13.45 -16.82 4.78
N ARG A 114 -13.19 -17.66 3.77
CA ARG A 114 -13.05 -19.12 3.91
C ARG A 114 -11.85 -19.52 4.77
N ALA A 115 -10.80 -18.71 4.75
CA ALA A 115 -9.61 -18.92 5.55
C ALA A 115 -9.79 -18.52 7.03
N SER A 116 -10.84 -17.76 7.38
CA SER A 116 -11.13 -17.40 8.77
C SER A 116 -11.53 -18.65 9.60
N PRO A 117 -11.02 -18.82 10.83
CA PRO A 117 -10.02 -17.98 11.48
C PRO A 117 -8.61 -18.19 10.91
N LEU A 118 -7.87 -17.09 10.81
CA LEU A 118 -6.45 -17.04 10.46
C LEU A 118 -5.57 -17.49 11.64
N PRO A 119 -4.27 -17.75 11.43
CA PRO A 119 -3.32 -17.94 12.53
C PRO A 119 -3.41 -16.76 13.51
N ALA A 120 -3.34 -17.03 14.82
CA ALA A 120 -3.45 -15.96 15.80
C ALA A 120 -2.30 -14.94 15.65
N PRO A 121 -2.60 -13.62 15.65
CA PRO A 121 -1.59 -12.59 15.56
C PRO A 121 -0.73 -12.53 16.83
N PRO A 122 0.59 -12.28 16.72
CA PRO A 122 1.42 -11.98 17.87
C PRO A 122 0.88 -10.78 18.66
N THR A 123 0.78 -10.88 19.98
CA THR A 123 0.19 -9.85 20.85
C THR A 123 0.82 -8.47 20.66
N ARG A 124 2.12 -8.42 20.40
CA ARG A 124 2.89 -7.18 20.12
C ARG A 124 2.48 -6.44 18.84
N LEU A 125 1.74 -7.07 17.92
CA LEU A 125 1.20 -6.44 16.73
C LEU A 125 -0.21 -5.90 16.94
N LEU A 126 -0.89 -6.33 18.02
CA LEU A 126 -2.25 -5.91 18.29
C LEU A 126 -2.28 -4.47 18.80
N ASP A 127 -3.30 -3.73 18.39
CA ASP A 127 -3.63 -2.42 18.92
C ASP A 127 -4.23 -2.52 20.35
N GLY A 128 -4.61 -1.37 20.92
CA GLY A 128 -5.23 -1.30 22.25
C GLY A 128 -6.58 -2.05 22.38
N ASN A 129 -7.25 -2.34 21.26
CA ASN A 129 -8.50 -3.10 21.23
C ASN A 129 -8.24 -4.61 21.03
N GLY A 130 -7.00 -5.01 20.78
CA GLY A 130 -6.66 -6.39 20.46
C GLY A 130 -6.93 -6.75 19.00
N HIS A 131 -6.86 -5.77 18.10
CA HIS A 131 -7.04 -5.93 16.66
C HIS A 131 -5.74 -5.66 15.89
N LEU A 132 -5.68 -6.19 14.67
CA LEU A 132 -4.61 -5.92 13.72
C LEU A 132 -5.19 -5.65 12.34
N ASP A 133 -4.94 -4.44 11.83
CA ASP A 133 -5.31 -4.03 10.48
C ASP A 133 -4.20 -4.40 9.48
N LEU A 134 -4.61 -4.96 8.34
CA LEU A 134 -3.71 -5.51 7.33
C LEU A 134 -4.15 -5.15 5.93
N PHE A 135 -3.16 -5.14 5.04
CA PHE A 135 -3.33 -5.11 3.58
C PHE A 135 -2.60 -6.29 2.96
N GLU A 136 -3.30 -7.04 2.12
CA GLU A 136 -2.72 -8.13 1.34
C GLU A 136 -3.15 -8.02 -0.12
N GLY A 137 -2.26 -8.41 -1.04
CA GLY A 137 -2.50 -8.31 -2.48
C GLY A 137 -2.70 -9.69 -3.09
N TRP A 138 -3.86 -9.90 -3.71
CA TRP A 138 -4.16 -11.05 -4.57
C TRP A 138 -3.77 -10.69 -6.00
N LEU A 139 -2.79 -11.42 -6.53
CA LEU A 139 -2.28 -11.31 -7.90
C LEU A 139 -2.95 -12.41 -8.73
N PHE A 140 -3.98 -12.06 -9.49
CA PHE A 140 -4.74 -12.99 -10.33
C PHE A 140 -4.14 -13.13 -11.72
N ASN A 141 -4.09 -14.36 -12.22
CA ASN A 141 -3.78 -14.67 -13.60
C ASN A 141 -5.06 -14.82 -14.43
N ASP A 142 -4.93 -14.98 -15.74
CA ASP A 142 -6.07 -15.09 -16.66
C ASP A 142 -6.95 -16.32 -16.38
N ASN A 143 -6.38 -17.39 -15.83
CA ASN A 143 -7.10 -18.61 -15.45
C ASN A 143 -7.85 -18.53 -14.11
N GLY A 144 -7.91 -17.34 -13.49
CA GLY A 144 -8.61 -17.10 -12.23
C GLY A 144 -7.87 -17.59 -10.98
N GLN A 145 -6.71 -18.23 -11.12
CA GLN A 145 -5.85 -18.59 -9.99
C GLN A 145 -5.07 -17.37 -9.50
N PHE A 146 -4.83 -17.30 -8.20
CA PHE A 146 -4.12 -16.19 -7.57
C PHE A 146 -2.84 -16.62 -6.84
N GLN A 147 -1.99 -15.62 -6.67
CA GLN A 147 -0.86 -15.60 -5.76
C GLN A 147 -1.07 -14.50 -4.71
N LEU A 148 -0.49 -14.64 -3.53
CA LEU A 148 -0.50 -13.59 -2.50
C LEU A 148 0.85 -12.88 -2.50
N ARG A 149 0.83 -11.54 -2.40
CA ARG A 149 2.04 -10.72 -2.46
C ARG A 149 3.03 -11.09 -1.35
N SER A 150 2.55 -11.32 -0.12
CA SER A 150 3.42 -11.71 1.00
C SER A 150 4.09 -13.07 0.82
N ALA A 151 3.49 -13.99 0.07
CA ALA A 151 4.12 -15.28 -0.24
C ALA A 151 5.22 -15.19 -1.32
N HIS A 152 5.26 -14.11 -2.09
CA HIS A 152 6.16 -13.94 -3.25
C HIS A 152 7.14 -12.77 -3.10
N SER A 153 7.09 -12.02 -2.00
CA SER A 153 8.03 -10.93 -1.77
C SER A 153 9.26 -11.47 -1.04
N PRO A 154 10.41 -11.67 -1.71
CA PRO A 154 11.68 -11.58 -1.01
C PRO A 154 11.77 -10.14 -0.52
N GLN A 155 11.59 -9.92 0.78
CA GLN A 155 11.83 -8.60 1.33
C GLN A 155 13.27 -8.24 1.00
N ALA A 156 13.44 -7.14 0.26
CA ALA A 156 14.74 -6.64 -0.15
C ALA A 156 15.67 -6.67 1.07
N THR A 157 16.67 -7.55 1.01
CA THR A 157 17.80 -7.46 1.91
C THR A 157 18.38 -6.08 1.67
N THR A 158 18.43 -5.28 2.75
CA THR A 158 19.07 -3.97 2.81
C THR A 158 20.32 -3.97 1.93
N ILE A 159 20.31 -3.13 0.90
CA ILE A 159 21.52 -2.82 0.13
C ILE A 159 22.43 -2.07 1.11
N ASP A 160 23.63 -2.63 1.32
CA ASP A 160 24.77 -2.05 2.07
C ASP A 160 25.08 -0.61 1.64
#